data_AF-A0A2D7S117-F1
#
_entry.id   AF-A0A2D7S117-F1
#
_cell.length_a   1.000
_cell.length_b   1.000
_cell.length_c   1.000
_cell.angle_alpha   90.00
_cell.angle_beta   90.00
_cell.angle_gamma   90.00
#
_symmetry.space_group_name_H-M   'P 1'
#
loop_
_entity.id
_entity.type
_entity.pdbx_description
1 polymer ?
#
loop_
_entity_poly.entity_id
_entity_poly.type
_entity_poly.pdbx_seq_one_letter_code
_entity_poly.pdbx_strand_id
1 'polypeptide(L)' 'MAINDRLYEMLKTQAQSEKAKALLTLELLNTKAVGVGEHSTKDFYENAEDALMMLVDANDKLKTIESLYKK' A
#
# COMPACT_ATOMS: atom_id res chain seq x y z
N MET A 1 -27.50 4.63 -1.78
CA MET A 1 -26.79 5.02 -3.02
C MET A 1 -26.59 3.74 -3.83
N ALA A 2 -27.17 3.62 -5.02
CA ALA A 2 -26.91 2.46 -5.88
C ALA A 2 -25.54 2.66 -6.54
N ILE A 3 -24.50 2.08 -5.94
CA ILE A 3 -23.15 2.23 -6.43
C ILE A 3 -22.87 1.13 -7.46
N ASN A 4 -22.21 1.50 -8.56
CA ASN A 4 -21.92 0.62 -9.69
C ASN A 4 -20.86 -0.43 -9.32
N ASP A 5 -21.15 -1.71 -9.55
CA ASP A 5 -20.23 -2.83 -9.25
C ASP A 5 -18.84 -2.65 -9.91
N ARG A 6 -18.76 -2.02 -11.08
CA ARG A 6 -17.47 -1.72 -11.74
C ARG A 6 -16.67 -0.66 -11.00
N LEU A 7 -17.33 0.33 -10.40
CA LEU A 7 -16.65 1.35 -9.59
C LEU A 7 -16.10 0.74 -8.30
N TYR A 8 -16.87 -0.13 -7.65
CA TYR A 8 -16.43 -0.90 -6.49
C TYR A 8 -15.17 -1.72 -6.82
N GLU A 9 -15.25 -2.54 -7.87
CA GLU A 9 -14.16 -3.42 -8.27
C GLU A 9 -12.91 -2.63 -8.65
N MET A 10 -13.05 -1.52 -9.37
CA MET A 10 -11.92 -0.66 -9.73
C MET A 10 -11.22 -0.09 -8.48
N LEU A 11 -11.98 0.51 -7.56
CA LEU A 11 -11.43 1.11 -6.34
C LEU A 11 -10.79 0.05 -5.42
N LYS A 12 -11.45 -1.10 -5.27
CA LYS A 12 -10.95 -2.21 -4.47
C LYS A 12 -9.65 -2.78 -5.04
N THR A 13 -9.61 -3.04 -6.35
CA THR A 13 -8.43 -3.60 -7.01
C THR A 13 -7.25 -2.63 -6.92
N GLN A 14 -7.50 -1.32 -7.07
CA GLN A 14 -6.46 -0.31 -6.88
C GLN A 14 -5.88 -0.36 -5.46
N ALA A 15 -6.72 -0.35 -4.42
CA ALA A 15 -6.25 -0.38 -3.03
C ALA A 15 -5.54 -1.71 -2.69
N GLN A 16 -5.97 -2.84 -3.25
CA GLN A 16 -5.27 -4.12 -3.13
C GLN A 16 -3.87 -4.08 -3.79
N SER A 17 -3.75 -3.45 -4.97
CA SER A 17 -2.47 -3.28 -5.65
C SER A 17 -1.51 -2.40 -4.85
N GLU A 18 -2.00 -1.30 -4.28
CA GLU A 18 -1.21 -0.40 -3.42
C GLU A 18 -0.70 -1.14 -2.17
N LYS A 19 -1.58 -1.90 -1.51
CA LYS A 19 -1.21 -2.76 -0.37
C LYS A 19 -0.14 -3.78 -0.74
N ALA A 20 -0.28 -4.46 -1.87
CA ALA A 20 0.70 -5.47 -2.32
C ALA A 20 2.06 -4.83 -2.60
N LYS A 21 2.08 -3.65 -3.25
CA LYS A 21 3.31 -2.90 -3.52
C LYS A 21 4.00 -2.48 -2.22
N ALA A 22 3.24 -1.94 -1.26
CA ALA A 22 3.77 -1.52 0.03
C ALA A 22 4.40 -2.70 0.81
N LEU A 23 3.69 -3.83 0.89
CA LEU A 23 4.19 -5.04 1.55
C LEU A 23 5.45 -5.57 0.88
N LEU A 24 5.49 -5.63 -0.45
CA LEU A 24 6.68 -6.06 -1.19
C LEU A 24 7.87 -5.14 -0.92
N THR A 25 7.67 -3.81 -0.90
CA THR A 25 8.74 -2.87 -0.57
C THR A 25 9.28 -3.10 0.84
N LEU A 26 8.39 -3.25 1.84
CA LEU A 26 8.81 -3.53 3.22
C LEU A 26 9.54 -4.87 3.35
N GLU A 27 9.09 -5.91 2.63
CA GLU A 27 9.77 -7.21 2.59
C GLU A 27 11.17 -7.08 1.97
N LEU A 28 11.29 -6.35 0.86
CA LEU A 28 12.58 -6.12 0.21
C LEU A 28 13.54 -5.35 1.12
N LEU A 29 13.08 -4.32 1.82
CA LEU A 29 13.88 -3.56 2.78
C LEU A 29 14.32 -4.41 3.99
N ASN A 30 13.51 -5.39 4.41
CA ASN A 30 13.81 -6.27 5.54
C ASN A 30 14.73 -7.45 5.16
N THR A 31 14.53 -8.04 3.98
CA THR A 31 15.21 -9.29 3.56
C THR A 31 16.46 -9.05 2.74
N LYS A 32 16.53 -7.92 2.03
CA LYS A 32 17.70 -7.48 1.29
C LYS A 32 18.16 -6.18 1.92
N ALA A 33 19.25 -6.24 2.68
CA ALA A 33 20.08 -5.06 2.89
C ALA A 33 20.69 -4.67 1.53
N VAL A 34 19.85 -4.15 0.62
CA VAL A 34 20.28 -3.58 -0.66
C VAL A 34 21.24 -2.46 -0.30
N GLY A 35 22.47 -2.62 -0.78
CA GLY A 35 23.66 -2.00 -0.23
C GLY A 35 23.49 -0.53 0.13
N VAL A 36 23.89 -0.23 1.36
CA VAL A 36 24.28 1.11 1.87
C VAL A 36 25.50 1.68 1.10
N GLY A 37 25.76 1.18 -0.11
CA GLY A 37 26.94 1.46 -0.92
C GLY A 37 26.77 2.63 -1.87
N GLU A 38 25.53 3.02 -2.22
CA GLU A 38 25.23 4.24 -2.98
C GLU A 38 24.01 5.02 -2.48
N HIS A 39 23.08 4.36 -1.77
CA HIS A 39 21.97 5.00 -1.07
C HIS A 39 22.32 5.25 0.39
N SER A 40 21.98 6.45 0.88
CA SER A 40 22.24 6.82 2.26
C SER A 40 21.33 6.03 3.22
N THR A 41 21.70 5.93 4.50
CA THR A 41 20.80 5.39 5.53
C THR A 41 19.49 6.20 5.63
N LYS A 42 19.49 7.48 5.23
CA LYS A 42 18.30 8.33 5.15
C LYS A 42 17.34 7.82 4.06
N ASP A 43 17.84 7.49 2.88
CA ASP A 43 17.02 6.96 1.77
C ASP A 43 16.35 5.64 2.17
N PHE A 44 17.07 4.80 2.95
CA PHE A 44 16.50 3.56 3.48
C PHE A 44 15.30 3.84 4.40
N TYR A 45 15.45 4.77 5.34
CA TYR A 45 14.37 5.12 6.28
C TYR A 45 13.20 5.81 5.57
N GLU A 46 13.46 6.72 4.63
CA GLU A 46 12.41 7.36 3.83
C GLU A 46 11.61 6.33 3.03
N ASN A 47 12.27 5.37 2.37
CA ASN A 47 11.58 4.30 1.66
C ASN A 47 10.73 3.40 2.59
N ALA A 48 11.20 3.16 3.81
CA ALA A 48 10.45 2.38 4.80
C ALA A 48 9.21 3.14 5.30
N GLU A 49 9.33 4.44 5.57
CA GLU A 49 8.24 5.30 5.99
C GLU A 49 7.19 5.47 4.88
N ASP A 50 7.63 5.71 3.65
CA ASP A 50 6.75 5.83 2.48
C ASP A 50 5.98 4.53 2.21
N ALA A 51 6.65 3.38 2.31
CA ALA A 51 6.00 2.08 2.17
C ALA A 51 5.00 1.82 3.29
N LEU A 52 5.32 2.19 4.53
CA LEU A 52 4.40 2.07 5.66
C LEU A 52 3.17 2.96 5.47
N MET A 53 3.36 4.22 5.04
CA MET A 53 2.25 5.14 4.78
C MET A 53 1.34 4.61 3.68
N MET A 54 1.91 4.12 2.57
CA MET A 54 1.15 3.49 1.49
C MET A 54 0.35 2.28 1.99
N LEU A 55 0.89 1.48 2.91
CA LEU A 55 0.17 0.35 3.50
C LEU A 55 -1.00 0.82 4.37
N VAL A 56 -0.80 1.84 5.20
CA VAL A 56 -1.86 2.44 6.03
C VAL A 56 -2.99 2.95 5.14
N ASP A 57 -2.66 3.79 4.15
CA ASP A 57 -3.63 4.36 3.21
C ASP A 57 -4.40 3.28 2.46
N ALA A 58 -3.72 2.25 1.97
CA ALA A 58 -4.35 1.16 1.25
C ALA A 58 -5.34 0.37 2.13
N ASN A 59 -4.98 0.12 3.39
CA ASN A 59 -5.88 -0.55 4.34
C ASN A 59 -7.09 0.33 4.67
N ASP A 60 -6.89 1.64 4.87
CA ASP A 60 -7.98 2.58 5.17
C ASP A 60 -8.93 2.74 3.96
N LYS A 61 -8.38 2.79 2.74
CA LYS A 61 -9.17 2.75 1.50
C LYS A 61 -10.01 1.47 1.45
N LEU A 62 -9.41 0.30 1.65
CA LEU A 62 -10.13 -0.98 1.63
C LEU A 62 -11.25 -1.02 2.68
N LYS A 63 -10.96 -0.62 3.92
CA LYS A 63 -11.95 -0.57 5.00
C LYS A 63 -13.09 0.40 4.69
N THR A 64 -12.77 1.55 4.11
CA THR A 64 -13.77 2.56 3.70
C THR A 64 -14.65 2.03 2.57
N ILE A 65 -14.05 1.41 1.55
CA ILE A 65 -14.76 0.76 0.45
C ILE A 65 -15.65 -0.37 0.99
N GLU A 66 -15.15 -1.23 1.88
CA GLU A 66 -15.99 -2.28 2.49
C GLU A 66 -17.15 -1.69 3.31
N SER A 67 -16.91 -0.60 4.04
CA SER A 67 -17.95 0.07 4.83
C SER A 67 -19.03 0.73 3.98
N LEU A 68 -18.66 1.34 2.85
CA LEU A 68 -19.61 2.01 1.95
C LEU A 68 -20.49 1.03 1.16
N TYR A 69 -20.04 -0.22 1.00
CA TYR A 69 -20.69 -1.24 0.18
C TYR A 69 -21.18 -2.45 1.00
N LYS A 70 -21.05 -2.41 2.33
CA LYS A 70 -21.76 -3.33 3.23
C LYS A 70 -23.27 -3.13 3.03
N LYS A 71 -23.94 -4.18 2.53
CA LYS A 71 -25.41 -4.28 2.53
C LYS A 71 -25.92 -4.55 3.94
#